data_AF-A0A9J6ZNN2-F1
#
_entry.id   AF-A0A9J6ZNN2-F1
#
_cell.length_a   1.000
_cell.length_b   1.000
_cell.length_c   1.000
_cell.angle_alpha   90.00
_cell.angle_beta   90.00
_cell.angle_gamma   90.00
#
_symmetry.space_group_name_H-M   'P 1'
#
loop_
_entity.id
_entity.type
_entity.pdbx_description
1 polymer ?
#
loop_
_entity_poly.entity_id
_entity_poly.type
_entity_poly.pdbx_seq_one_letter_code
_entity_poly.pdbx_strand_id
1 'polypeptide(L)' 'MVHPEDLDSLSAFWRTLNVKELSIASVQFRLKHKNEDYRWFEAVAQNFVDNPALGAILSNIRDIDVQKKVGDYF' A
#
# COMPACT_ATOMS: atom_id res chain seq x y z
N MET A 1 -1.34 0.27 -12.90
CA MET A 1 -1.73 1.70 -12.71
C MET A 1 -2.59 1.78 -11.46
N VAL A 2 -2.37 2.76 -10.58
CA VAL A 2 -3.20 2.95 -9.38
C VAL A 2 -4.53 3.56 -9.80
N HIS A 3 -5.63 3.14 -9.16
CA HIS A 3 -6.94 3.75 -9.39
C HIS A 3 -6.92 5.23 -9.01
N PRO A 4 -7.49 6.15 -9.81
CA PRO A 4 -7.39 7.59 -9.57
C PRO A 4 -7.84 8.03 -8.16
N GLU A 5 -8.90 7.42 -7.63
CA GLU A 5 -9.42 7.73 -6.28
C GLU A 5 -8.47 7.34 -5.14
N ASP A 6 -7.50 6.46 -5.39
CA ASP A 6 -6.60 5.96 -4.36
C ASP A 6 -5.27 6.75 -4.33
N LEU A 7 -5.06 7.68 -5.27
CA LEU A 7 -3.82 8.45 -5.41
C LEU A 7 -3.52 9.29 -4.16
N ASP A 8 -4.53 9.96 -3.61
CA ASP A 8 -4.34 10.82 -2.44
C ASP A 8 -3.98 10.01 -1.19
N SER A 9 -4.69 8.91 -0.96
CA SER A 9 -4.41 7.98 0.15
C SER A 9 -3.03 7.35 0.03
N LEU A 10 -2.64 6.93 -1.17
CA LEU A 10 -1.32 6.36 -1.44
C LEU A 10 -0.21 7.42 -1.27
N SER A 11 -0.45 8.66 -1.68
CA SER A 11 0.48 9.78 -1.47
C SER A 11 0.66 10.10 0.02
N ALA A 12 -0.44 10.13 0.79
CA ALA A 12 -0.38 10.32 2.24
C ALA A 12 0.41 9.20 2.92
N PHE A 13 0.19 7.95 2.53
CA PHE A 13 0.96 6.79 3.02
C PHE A 13 2.47 6.96 2.82
N TRP A 14 2.92 7.37 1.63
CA TRP A 14 4.35 7.62 1.38
C TRP A 14 4.90 8.81 2.17
N ARG A 15 4.09 9.86 2.38
CA ARG A 15 4.47 10.99 3.23
C ARG A 15 4.66 10.58 4.69
N THR A 16 3.77 9.73 5.21
CA THR A 16 3.88 9.20 6.58
C THR A 16 5.20 8.44 6.78
N LEU A 17 5.59 7.60 5.83
CA LEU A 17 6.85 6.84 5.92
C LEU A 17 8.10 7.72 5.87
N ASN A 18 8.01 8.93 5.33
CA ASN A 18 9.13 9.89 5.34
C ASN A 18 9.28 10.63 6.68
N VAL A 19 8.33 10.50 7.60
CA VAL A 19 8.40 11.09 8.94
C VAL A 19 9.15 10.15 9.87
N LYS A 20 10.21 10.65 10.51
CA LYS A 20 11.17 9.84 11.28
C LYS A 20 10.53 9.12 12.48
N GLU A 21 9.52 9.71 13.11
CA GLU A 21 8.80 9.11 14.24
C GLU A 21 7.79 8.01 13.83
N LEU A 22 7.36 7.97 12.56
CA LEU A 22 6.35 7.02 12.06
C LEU A 22 7.01 6.02 11.11
N SER A 23 7.63 5.00 11.70
CA SER A 23 8.41 4.02 10.93
C SER A 23 7.56 2.97 10.22
N ILE A 24 6.26 2.83 10.52
CA ILE A 24 5.36 1.84 9.90
C ILE A 24 4.05 2.50 9.47
N ALA A 25 3.57 2.15 8.27
CA ALA A 25 2.26 2.55 7.76
C ALA A 25 1.61 1.41 6.96
N SER A 26 0.29 1.50 6.75
CA SER A 26 -0.47 0.60 5.87
C SER A 26 -1.43 1.38 4.97
N VAL A 27 -1.68 0.87 3.77
CA VAL A 27 -2.66 1.43 2.83
C VAL A 27 -3.32 0.33 2.02
N GLN A 28 -4.63 0.46 1.78
CA GLN A 28 -5.34 -0.37 0.81
C GLN A 28 -5.63 0.46 -0.44
N PHE A 29 -5.34 -0.09 -1.61
CA PHE A 29 -5.43 0.61 -2.88
C PHE A 29 -5.70 -0.37 -4.01
N ARG A 30 -6.22 0.15 -5.12
CA ARG A 30 -6.55 -0.63 -6.31
C ARG A 30 -5.47 -0.48 -7.36
N LEU A 31 -5.03 -1.62 -7.91
CA LEU A 31 -4.14 -1.66 -9.07
C LEU A 31 -4.84 -2.25 -10.28
N LYS A 32 -4.69 -1.59 -11.43
CA LYS A 32 -5.12 -2.09 -12.74
C LYS A 32 -4.35 -3.37 -13.05
N HIS A 33 -5.07 -4.49 -13.12
CA HIS A 33 -4.60 -5.79 -13.54
C HIS A 33 -4.43 -5.83 -15.07
N LYS A 34 -3.73 -6.85 -15.59
CA LYS A 34 -3.50 -7.03 -17.04
C LYS A 34 -4.77 -7.04 -17.89
N ASN A 35 -5.92 -7.33 -17.29
CA ASN A 35 -7.21 -7.53 -17.96
C ASN A 35 -8.09 -6.27 -17.87
N GLU A 36 -7.49 -5.13 -17.56
CA GLU A 36 -8.13 -3.83 -17.33
C GLU A 36 -8.97 -3.67 -16.05
N ASP A 37 -9.32 -4.76 -15.38
CA ASP A 37 -9.98 -4.70 -14.07
C ASP A 37 -9.05 -4.20 -12.97
N TYR A 38 -9.62 -3.53 -11.97
CA TYR A 38 -8.93 -3.16 -10.74
C TYR A 38 -9.07 -4.26 -9.70
N ARG A 39 -7.96 -4.58 -9.01
CA ARG A 39 -7.96 -5.46 -7.84
C ARG A 39 -7.48 -4.73 -6.61
N TRP A 40 -8.01 -5.11 -5.46
CA TRP A 40 -7.60 -4.57 -4.18
C TRP A 40 -6.30 -5.19 -3.69
N PHE A 41 -5.39 -4.33 -3.24
CA PHE A 41 -4.16 -4.70 -2.58
C PHE A 41 -4.04 -3.96 -1.24
N GLU A 42 -3.34 -4.58 -0.30
CA GLU A 42 -2.88 -3.96 0.93
C GLU A 42 -1.35 -3.89 0.92
N ALA A 43 -0.81 -2.71 1.17
CA ALA A 43 0.61 -2.52 1.45
C ALA A 43 0.80 -2.23 2.94
N VAL A 44 1.78 -2.90 3.55
CA VAL A 44 2.33 -2.55 4.86
C VAL A 44 3.81 -2.27 4.64
N ALA A 45 4.27 -1.07 5.00
CA ALA A 45 5.65 -0.68 4.79
C ALA A 45 6.30 -0.16 6.07
N GLN A 46 7.62 -0.37 6.14
CA GLN A 46 8.48 0.10 7.20
C GLN A 46 9.69 0.85 6.64
N ASN A 47 9.99 2.02 7.20
CA ASN A 47 11.14 2.82 6.78
C ASN A 47 12.42 2.37 7.51
N PHE A 48 13.42 1.95 6.73
CA PHE A 48 14.78 1.62 7.18
C PHE A 48 15.85 2.42 6.43
N VAL A 49 15.54 3.62 5.93
CA VAL A 49 16.48 4.44 5.14
C VAL A 49 17.72 4.83 5.93
N ASP A 50 17.59 5.03 7.25
CA ASP A 50 18.70 5.34 8.15
C ASP A 50 19.43 4.08 8.65
N ASN A 51 18.94 2.88 8.34
CA ASN A 51 19.63 1.65 8.70
C ASN A 51 20.80 1.41 7.73
N PRO A 52 22.06 1.40 8.18
CA PRO A 52 23.23 1.27 7.30
C PRO A 52 23.31 -0.07 6.56
N ALA A 53 22.61 -1.12 7.02
CA ALA A 53 22.56 -2.41 6.36
C ALA A 53 21.44 -2.52 5.31
N LEU A 54 20.41 -1.66 5.39
CA LEU A 54 19.24 -1.74 4.50
C LEU A 54 19.14 -0.52 3.57
N GLY A 55 19.15 0.70 4.11
CA GLY A 55 19.08 1.95 3.35
C GLY A 55 17.80 2.10 2.51
N ALA A 56 16.68 1.47 2.91
CA ALA A 56 15.49 1.36 2.07
C ALA A 56 14.19 1.35 2.88
N ILE A 57 13.05 1.57 2.21
CA ILE A 57 11.72 1.25 2.75
C ILE A 57 11.38 -0.19 2.33
N LEU A 58 11.05 -1.04 3.30
CA LEU A 58 10.57 -2.39 3.03
C LEU A 58 9.04 -2.37 3.00
N SER A 59 8.45 -2.79 1.88
CA SER A 59 6.99 -2.87 1.73
C SER A 59 6.58 -4.29 1.37
N ASN A 60 5.62 -4.83 2.11
CA ASN A 60 4.93 -6.06 1.76
C ASN A 60 3.58 -5.71 1.15
N ILE A 61 3.27 -6.27 -0.02
CA ILE A 61 2.05 -6.01 -0.78
C ILE A 61 1.28 -7.33 -0.95
N ARG A 62 0.04 -7.36 -0.48
CA ARG A 62 -0.84 -8.53 -0.53
C ARG A 62 -2.07 -8.24 -1.38
N ASP A 63 -2.44 -9.18 -2.25
CA ASP A 63 -3.75 -9.18 -2.94
C ASP A 63 -4.85 -9.53 -1.92
N ILE A 64 -5.83 -8.63 -1.76
CA ILE A 64 -6.95 -8.77 -0.83
C ILE A 64 -8.30 -8.78 -1.54
N ASP A 65 -8.32 -8.95 -2.87
CA ASP A 65 -9.53 -8.86 -3.69
C ASP A 65 -10.61 -9.87 -3.26
N VAL A 66 -10.19 -11.08 -2.89
CA VAL A 66 -11.09 -12.12 -2.37
C VAL A 66 -11.73 -11.70 -1.03
N GLN A 67 -10.96 -11.06 -0.15
CA GLN A 67 -11.43 -10.67 1.19
C GLN A 67 -12.44 -9.52 1.11
N LYS A 68 -12.18 -8.54 0.22
CA LYS A 68 -13.11 -7.43 -0.04
C LYS A 68 -14.44 -7.95 -0.58
N LYS A 69 -14.40 -8.84 -1.57
CA LYS A 69 -15.61 -9.43 -2.16
C LYS A 69 -16.44 -10.19 -1.12
N VAL A 70 -15.82 -10.99 -0.25
CA VAL A 70 -16.55 -11.72 0.81
C VAL A 70 -17.18 -10.77 1.85
N GLY A 71 -16.51 -9.67 2.18
CA GLY A 71 -17.02 -8.67 3.12
C GLY A 71 -18.24 -7.89 2.63
N ASP A 72 -18.42 -7.75 1.32
CA ASP A 72 -19.54 -7.03 0.72
C ASP A 72 -20.84 -7.87 0.66
N TYR A 73 -20.79 -9.17 1.00
CA TYR A 73 -21.96 -10.07 0.97
C TYR A 73 -22.70 -10.21 2.32
N PHE A 74 -22.32 -9.45 3.35
CA PHE A 74 -22.93 -9.44 4.69
C PHE A 74 -23.27 -8.02 5.15
#